data_AF-A0A1A8MQ00-F1
#
_entry.id   AF-A0A1A8MQ00-F1
#
_cell.length_a   1.000
_cell.length_b   1.000
_cell.length_c   1.000
_cell.angle_alpha   90.00
_cell.angle_beta   90.00
_cell.angle_gamma   90.00
#
_symmetry.space_group_name_H-M   'P 1'
#
loop_
_entity.id
_entity.type
_entity.pdbx_description
1 polymer ?
#
loop_
_entity_poly.entity_id
_entity_poly.type
_entity_poly.pdbx_seq_one_letter_code
_entity_poly.pdbx_strand_id
1 'polypeptide(L)' 'MGETRQLFFRQLFEKESFTYTYLLADKSTKEAVIIDPVLETADRDVQLVKELGFKLETAGNHD' A
#
# COMPACT_ATOMS: atom_id res chain seq x y z
N MET A 1 -18.37 -15.37 -16.88
CA MET A 1 -17.38 -15.87 -15.91
C MET A 1 -16.65 -14.64 -15.41
N GLY A 2 -16.87 -14.23 -14.16
CA GLY A 2 -16.27 -13.00 -13.64
C GLY A 2 -14.76 -13.15 -13.50
N GLU A 3 -13.99 -12.17 -13.99
CA GLU A 3 -12.54 -12.18 -13.80
C GLU A 3 -12.21 -12.12 -12.30
N THR A 4 -11.41 -13.07 -11.83
CA THR A 4 -10.86 -13.03 -10.47
C THR A 4 -9.89 -11.86 -10.38
N ARG A 5 -10.35 -10.70 -9.88
CA ARG A 5 -9.46 -9.60 -9.50
C ARG A 5 -8.46 -10.12 -8.47
N GLN A 6 -7.20 -10.22 -8.86
CA GLN A 6 -6.16 -10.71 -7.97
C GLN A 6 -5.71 -9.57 -7.07
N LEU A 7 -6.15 -9.61 -5.82
CA LEU A 7 -5.66 -8.73 -4.76
C LEU A 7 -4.17 -9.02 -4.48
N PHE A 8 -3.37 -7.97 -4.45
CA PHE A 8 -2.06 -7.95 -3.82
C PHE A 8 -2.20 -7.37 -2.41
N PHE A 9 -1.55 -8.01 -1.45
CA PHE A 9 -1.54 -7.60 -0.05
C PHE A 9 -0.10 -7.61 0.48
N ARG A 10 0.30 -6.56 1.17
CA ARG A 10 1.54 -6.50 1.95
C ARG A 10 1.36 -5.66 3.19
N GLN A 11 1.82 -6.20 4.32
CA GLN A 11 1.93 -5.48 5.58
C GLN A 11 3.34 -4.92 5.71
N LEU A 12 3.44 -3.69 6.21
CA LEU A 12 4.68 -2.97 6.48
C LEU A 12 4.66 -2.58 7.96
N PHE A 13 5.81 -2.73 8.61
CA PHE A 13 5.96 -2.38 10.01
C PHE A 13 6.80 -1.10 10.13
N GLU A 14 6.26 -0.12 10.84
CA GLU A 14 6.99 1.05 11.31
C GLU A 14 7.43 0.78 12.75
N LYS A 15 8.72 0.99 13.04
CA LYS A 15 9.35 0.50 14.27
C LYS A 15 9.21 1.45 15.45
N GLU A 16 9.14 2.76 15.20
CA GLU A 16 9.15 3.77 16.26
C GLU A 16 7.77 3.92 16.90
N SER A 17 6.72 3.95 16.09
CA SER A 17 5.31 4.03 16.51
C SER A 17 4.67 2.66 16.74
N PHE A 18 5.34 1.58 16.31
CA PHE A 18 4.78 0.22 16.27
C PHE A 18 3.52 0.10 15.41
N THR A 19 3.35 0.99 14.43
CA THR A 19 2.21 0.99 13.52
C THR A 19 2.38 -0.05 12.42
N TYR A 20 1.27 -0.68 12.05
CA TYR A 20 1.19 -1.51 10.85
C TYR A 20 0.51 -0.75 9.72
N THR A 21 1.26 -0.51 8.65
CA THR A 21 0.77 0.07 7.42
C THR A 21 0.44 -1.04 6.42
N TYR A 22 -0.67 -0.93 5.68
CA TYR A 22 -1.08 -1.94 4.71
C TYR A 22 -1.06 -1.40 3.29
N LEU A 23 -0.38 -2.12 2.39
CA LEU A 23 -0.44 -1.91 0.95
C LEU A 23 -1.38 -2.93 0.32
N LEU A 24 -2.47 -2.44 -0.27
CA LEU A 24 -3.41 -3.22 -1.08
C LEU A 24 -3.30 -2.77 -2.54
N ALA A 25 -3.34 -3.71 -3.48
CA ALA A 25 -3.38 -3.34 -4.90
C ALA A 25 -4.19 -4.33 -5.74
N ASP A 26 -4.82 -3.84 -6.80
CA ASP A 26 -5.39 -4.69 -7.85
C ASP A 26 -4.29 -5.02 -8.87
N LYS A 27 -3.95 -6.31 -9.02
CA LYS A 27 -2.90 -6.73 -9.97
C LYS A 27 -3.27 -6.48 -11.44
N SER A 28 -4.56 -6.33 -11.75
CA SER A 28 -5.06 -6.09 -13.10
C SER A 28 -4.96 -4.61 -13.49
N THR A 29 -5.50 -3.69 -12.68
CA THR A 29 -5.45 -2.24 -12.95
C THR A 29 -4.13 -1.61 -12.55
N LYS A 30 -3.35 -2.29 -11.70
CA LYS A 30 -2.13 -1.80 -11.03
C LYS A 30 -2.38 -0.68 -10.03
N GLU A 31 -3.62 -0.38 -9.69
CA GLU A 31 -3.95 0.63 -8.69
C GLU A 31 -3.69 0.10 -7.29
N ALA A 32 -3.11 0.94 -6.45
CA ALA A 32 -2.73 0.63 -5.08
C ALA A 32 -3.24 1.69 -4.10
N VAL A 33 -3.53 1.23 -2.88
CA VAL A 33 -3.87 2.08 -1.75
C VAL A 33 -2.99 1.73 -0.56
N ILE A 34 -2.63 2.75 0.23
CA ILE A 34 -1.90 2.59 1.50
C ILE A 34 -2.84 2.97 2.64
N ILE A 35 -2.99 2.07 3.61
CA ILE A 35 -3.83 2.26 4.80
C ILE A 35 -2.93 2.45 6.00
N ASP A 36 -3.26 3.45 6.82
CA ASP A 36 -2.54 3.81 8.04
C ASP A 36 -1.04 4.07 7.79
N PRO A 37 -0.69 4.93 6.80
CA PRO A 37 0.70 5.32 6.58
C PRO A 37 1.21 6.18 7.75
N VAL A 38 2.46 5.96 8.11
CA VAL A 38 3.21 6.80 9.04
C VAL A 38 4.12 7.74 8.24
N LEU A 39 4.10 9.04 8.56
CA LEU A 39 4.77 10.08 7.78
C LEU A 39 6.27 9.80 7.60
N GLU A 40 6.92 9.34 8.66
CA GLU A 40 8.35 9.02 8.74
C GLU A 40 8.76 7.89 7.78
N THR A 41 7.83 7.00 7.42
CA THR A 41 8.08 5.91 6.47
C THR A 41 7.30 6.03 5.16
N ALA A 42 6.61 7.15 4.93
CA ALA A 42 5.82 7.36 3.72
C ALA A 42 6.68 7.22 2.45
N ASP A 43 7.91 7.74 2.44
CA ASP A 43 8.82 7.63 1.29
C ASP A 43 9.19 6.17 0.97
N ARG A 44 9.44 5.35 2.00
CA ARG A 44 9.69 3.91 1.86
C ARG A 44 8.49 3.23 1.20
N ASP A 45 7.28 3.57 1.66
CA ASP A 45 6.04 2.91 1.21
C ASP A 45 5.71 3.29 -0.24
N VAL A 46 5.86 4.57 -0.58
CA VAL A 46 5.68 5.08 -1.94
C VAL A 46 6.73 4.49 -2.90
N GLN A 47 7.99 4.37 -2.47
CA GLN A 47 9.03 3.73 -3.27
C GLN A 47 8.69 2.27 -3.54
N LEU A 48 8.23 1.54 -2.53
CA LEU A 48 7.83 0.14 -2.68
C LEU A 48 6.68 -0.03 -3.68
N VAL A 49 5.68 0.87 -3.67
CA VAL A 49 4.60 0.86 -4.67
C VAL A 49 5.16 0.97 -6.09
N LYS A 50 6.13 1.86 -6.31
CA LYS A 50 6.79 2.04 -7.62
C LYS A 50 7.59 0.81 -8.03
N GLU A 51 8.38 0.25 -7.12
CA GLU A 51 9.20 -0.95 -7.38
C GLU A 51 8.35 -2.18 -7.71
N LEU A 52 7.17 -2.29 -7.11
CA LEU A 52 6.21 -3.35 -7.40
C LEU A 52 5.41 -3.13 -8.69
N GLY A 53 5.61 -2.00 -9.37
CA GLY A 53 4.92 -1.67 -10.62
C GLY A 53 3.45 -1.30 -10.43
N PHE A 54 3.09 -0.77 -9.25
CA PHE A 54 1.76 -0.26 -8.95
C PHE A 54 1.72 1.27 -9.04
N LYS A 55 0.51 1.82 -9.16
CA LYS A 55 0.20 3.25 -9.12
C LYS A 55 -0.54 3.55 -7.83
N LEU A 56 0.02 4.44 -7.00
CA LEU A 56 -0.63 4.88 -5.78
C LEU A 56 -1.82 5.78 -6.12
N GLU A 57 -3.03 5.39 -5.75
CA GLU A 57 -4.24 6.19 -5.92
C GLU A 57 -4.55 7.01 -4.66
N THR A 58 -4.44 6.40 -3.49
CA THR A 58 -4.68 7.08 -2.22
C THR A 58 -3.85 6.48 -1.10
N ALA A 59 -3.51 7.32 -0.13
CA ALA A 59 -2.91 6.95 1.13
C ALA A 59 -3.65 7.69 2.24
N GLY A 60 -4.15 6.98 3.24
CA GLY A 60 -5.01 7.57 4.26
C GLY A 60 -4.75 7.00 5.65
N ASN A 61 -4.63 7.90 6.62
CA ASN A 61 -4.64 7.62 8.04
C ASN A 61 -5.91 8.23 8.67
N HIS A 62 -6.38 7.70 9.79
CA HIS A 62 -7.60 8.10 10.49
C HIS A 62 -7.39 9.11 11.64
N ASP A 63 -6.17 9.61 11.84
CA ASP A 63 -5.86 10.63 12.85
C ASP A 63 -6.63 11.95 12.70
#